data_AF-A0A0F3NQB6-F1
#
_entry.id   AF-A0A0F3NQB6-F1
#
_cell.length_a   1.000
_cell.length_b   1.000
_cell.length_c   1.000
_cell.angle_alpha   90.00
_cell.angle_beta   90.00
_cell.angle_gamma   90.00
#
_symmetry.space_group_name_H-M   'P 1'
#
loop_
_entity.id
_entity.type
_entity.pdbx_description
1 polymer ?
#
loop_
_entity_poly.entity_id
_entity_poly.type
_entity_poly.pdbx_seq_one_letter_code
_entity_poly.pdbx_strand_id
1 'polypeptide(L)' 'MLAFLNCEHINKLLDKLDLINHSFDKRINLDKVEKAIFYVKKYHGNQKRDTGEPYYMHPLEVA' A
#
# COMPACT_ATOMS: atom_id res chain seq x y z
N MET A 1 5.79 -4.12 10.87
CA MET A 1 6.72 -3.03 10.47
C MET A 1 7.90 -3.43 9.56
N LEU A 2 8.38 -4.68 9.48
CA LEU A 2 9.55 -5.03 8.62
C LEU A 2 9.21 -5.50 7.18
N ALA A 3 7.94 -5.76 6.83
CA ALA A 3 7.59 -6.44 5.58
C ALA A 3 7.60 -5.57 4.32
N PHE A 4 7.72 -4.24 4.45
CA PHE A 4 7.51 -3.30 3.34
C PHE A 4 8.68 -2.36 3.06
N LEU A 5 9.77 -2.45 3.83
CA LEU A 5 10.88 -1.49 3.81
C LEU A 5 11.46 -1.23 2.40
N ASN A 6 11.36 -2.21 1.50
CA ASN A 6 11.93 -2.14 0.15
C ASN A 6 10.93 -1.75 -0.96
N CYS A 7 9.76 -1.17 -0.63
CA CYS A 7 8.78 -0.75 -1.62
C CYS A 7 8.35 0.70 -1.42
N GLU A 8 8.88 1.60 -2.24
CA GLU A 8 8.64 3.05 -2.18
C GLU A 8 7.14 3.40 -2.24
N HIS A 9 6.37 2.76 -3.11
CA HIS A 9 4.93 3.00 -3.25
C HIS A 9 4.14 2.65 -1.99
N ILE A 10 4.54 1.59 -1.28
CA ILE A 10 3.89 1.19 -0.02
C ILE A 10 4.23 2.18 1.08
N ASN A 11 5.50 2.56 1.20
CA ASN A 11 5.93 3.52 2.21
C ASN A 11 5.22 4.87 2.00
N LYS A 12 5.18 5.37 0.77
CA LYS A 12 4.48 6.61 0.41
C LYS A 12 2.99 6.58 0.76
N LEU A 13 2.31 5.45 0.54
CA LEU A 13 0.91 5.30 0.93
C LEU A 13 0.74 5.32 2.45
N LEU A 14 1.57 4.57 3.19
CA LEU A 14 1.50 4.52 4.65
C LEU A 14 1.77 5.89 5.27
N ASP A 15 2.78 6.62 4.79
CA ASP A 15 3.10 7.97 5.26
C ASP A 15 1.94 8.94 5.02
N LYS A 16 1.31 8.88 3.84
CA LYS A 16 0.13 9.71 3.51
C LYS A 16 -1.04 9.42 4.44
N LEU A 17 -1.31 8.15 4.75
CA LEU A 17 -2.41 7.75 5.63
C LEU A 17 -2.12 8.11 7.09
N ASP A 18 -0.88 8.00 7.53
CA ASP A 18 -0.45 8.42 8.86
C ASP A 18 -0.60 9.94 9.05
N LEU A 19 -0.18 10.73 8.05
CA LEU A 19 -0.42 12.17 8.03
C LEU A 19 -1.91 12.53 8.12
N ILE A 20 -2.78 11.80 7.41
CA ILE A 20 -4.24 11.99 7.50
C ILE A 20 -4.74 11.68 8.92
N ASN A 21 -4.27 10.59 9.54
CA ASN A 21 -4.62 10.24 10.92
C ASN A 21 -4.22 11.31 11.94
N HIS A 22 -3.11 12.01 11.69
CA HIS A 22 -2.64 13.10 12.54
C HIS A 22 -3.30 14.45 12.25
N SER A 23 -3.82 14.66 11.04
CA SER A 23 -4.38 15.95 10.60
C SER A 23 -5.89 16.07 10.77
N PHE A 24 -6.61 14.94 10.89
CA PHE A 24 -8.07 14.92 10.94
C PHE A 24 -8.58 14.02 12.07
N ASP A 25 -9.73 14.36 12.66
CA ASP A 25 -10.35 13.57 13.74
C ASP A 25 -10.82 12.16 13.32
N LYS A 26 -10.86 11.88 12.01
CA LYS A 26 -11.23 10.57 11.48
C LYS A 26 -10.02 9.66 11.38
N ARG A 27 -9.99 8.62 12.22
CA ARG A 27 -8.91 7.63 12.22
C ARG A 27 -9.13 6.51 11.19
N ILE A 28 -8.15 6.36 10.32
CA ILE A 28 -7.90 5.23 9.42
C ILE A 28 -7.22 4.12 10.22
N ASN A 29 -7.75 2.90 10.09
CA ASN A 29 -7.17 1.72 10.74
C ASN A 29 -5.98 1.17 9.93
N LEU A 30 -4.77 1.54 10.32
CA LEU A 30 -3.54 1.16 9.62
C LEU A 30 -3.28 -0.36 9.63
N ASP A 31 -3.69 -1.10 10.66
CA ASP A 31 -3.55 -2.57 10.70
C ASP A 31 -4.36 -3.24 9.56
N LYS A 32 -5.56 -2.73 9.27
CA LYS A 32 -6.35 -3.21 8.14
C LYS A 32 -5.69 -2.87 6.80
N VAL A 33 -5.05 -1.71 6.70
CA VAL A 33 -4.32 -1.27 5.49
C VAL A 33 -3.11 -2.17 5.26
N GLU A 34 -2.28 -2.42 6.29
CA GLU A 34 -1.14 -3.33 6.18
C GLU A 34 -1.55 -4.74 5.74
N LYS A 35 -2.66 -5.26 6.29
CA LYS A 35 -3.24 -6.55 5.86
C LYS A 35 -3.68 -6.53 4.41
N ALA A 36 -4.33 -5.45 3.95
CA ALA A 36 -4.73 -5.31 2.55
C ALA A 36 -3.50 -5.31 1.63
N ILE A 37 -2.45 -4.56 1.97
CA ILE A 37 -1.19 -4.51 1.22
C ILE A 37 -0.54 -5.89 1.15
N PHE A 38 -0.52 -6.63 2.26
CA PHE A 38 -0.05 -8.02 2.28
C PHE A 38 -0.83 -8.89 1.29
N TYR A 39 -2.17 -8.81 1.29
CA TYR A 39 -2.99 -9.59 0.37
C TYR A 39 -2.77 -9.21 -1.10
N VAL A 40 -2.66 -7.93 -1.43
CA VAL A 40 -2.41 -7.51 -2.81
C VAL A 40 -1.07 -8.05 -3.30
N LYS A 41 0.01 -7.96 -2.50
CA LYS A 41 1.30 -8.55 -2.88
C LYS A 41 1.23 -10.07 -3.00
N LYS A 42 0.54 -10.75 -2.08
CA LYS A 42 0.39 -12.22 -2.09
C LYS A 42 -0.31 -12.72 -3.36
N TYR A 43 -1.39 -12.07 -3.78
CA TYR A 43 -2.22 -12.56 -4.89
C TYR A 43 -1.85 -11.95 -6.25
N HIS A 44 -1.29 -10.75 -6.28
CA HIS A 44 -0.91 -10.05 -7.52
C HIS A 44 0.61 -9.91 -7.72
N GLY A 45 1.44 -10.47 -6.85
CA GLY A 45 2.91 -10.35 -6.93
C GLY A 45 3.53 -10.88 -8.23
N ASN A 46 2.90 -11.89 -8.83
CA ASN A 46 3.33 -12.46 -10.12
C ASN A 46 2.58 -11.88 -11.32
N GLN A 47 1.59 -11.02 -11.10
CA GLN A 47 0.83 -10.38 -12.18
C GLN A 47 1.56 -9.13 -12.64
N LYS A 48 1.59 -8.93 -13.95
CA LYS A 48 2.16 -7.75 -14.59
C LYS A 48 1.07 -7.03 -15.38
N ARG A 49 1.20 -5.72 -15.52
CA ARG A 49 0.44 -4.91 -16.48
C ARG A 49 0.93 -5.21 -17.90
N ASP A 50 0.18 -4.80 -18.90
CA ASP A 50 0.57 -4.94 -20.32
C ASP A 50 1.92 -4.25 -20.62
N THR A 51 2.23 -3.20 -19.86
CA THR A 51 3.48 -2.44 -19.89
C THR A 51 4.65 -3.09 -19.13
N GLY A 52 4.40 -4.20 -18.42
CA GLY A 52 5.42 -5.03 -17.78
C GLY A 52 5.67 -4.76 -16.29
N GLU A 53 5.13 -3.68 -15.72
CA GLU A 53 5.25 -3.37 -14.29
C GLU A 53 4.38 -4.31 -13.45
N PRO A 54 4.75 -4.59 -12.19
CA PRO A 54 3.92 -5.35 -11.27
C PRO A 54 2.53 -4.75 -11.10
N TYR A 55 1.49 -5.59 -11.24
CA TYR A 55 0.10 -5.14 -11.21
C TYR A 55 -0.28 -4.50 -9.87
N TYR A 56 0.27 -4.99 -8.76
CA TYR A 56 -0.01 -4.48 -7.42
C TYR A 56 0.38 -3.01 -7.21
N MET A 57 1.25 -2.43 -8.04
CA MET A 57 1.64 -1.02 -7.91
C MET A 57 0.46 -0.09 -8.20
N HIS A 58 -0.39 -0.42 -9.17
CA HIS A 58 -1.50 0.44 -9.57
C HIS A 58 -2.55 0.61 -8.46
N PRO A 59 -3.06 -0.45 -7.79
CA PRO A 59 -3.93 -0.30 -6.63
C PRO A 59 -3.35 0.54 -5.49
N LEU A 60 -2.02 0.56 -5.31
CA LEU A 60 -1.38 1.39 -4.28
C LEU A 60 -1.38 2.88 -4.65
N GLU A 61 -1.27 3.22 -5.93
CA GLU A 61 -1.31 4.60 -6.41
C GLU A 61 -2.72 5.21 -6.46
N VAL A 62 -3.74 4.35 -6.62
CA VAL A 62 -5.16 4.78 -6.64
C VAL A 62 -5.67 5.17 -5.25
N ALA A 63 -5.07 4.62 -4.18
CA ALA A 63 -5.49 4.83 -2.79
C ALA A 63 -5.20 6.25 -2.22
#